data_AF-X0UMF0-F1
#
_entry.id   AF-X0UMF0-F1
#
_cell.length_a   1.000
_cell.length_b   1.000
_cell.length_c   1.000
_cell.angle_alpha   90.00
_cell.angle_beta   90.00
_cell.angle_gamma   90.00
#
_symmetry.space_group_name_H-M   'P 1'
#
loop_
_entity.id
_entity.type
_entity.pdbx_description
1 polymer ?
#
loop_
_entity_poly.entity_id
_entity_poly.type
_entity_poly.pdbx_seq_one_letter_code
_entity_poly.pdbx_strand_id
1 'polypeptide(L)'
;IISALGAGIGQEEYDLSKLRYDKVIIMTDADVDGSHIRTLLLTFFYRQMPDLVEAGHLYVAKPPLYRMKDGTSEVFFHNEDSYNSYLMDKVSAKETVWVDGQKKISGKKLHSLLYTLLDYFDKMNSLTRKGYSSRFLDLLCKKEVNKNQIKNKELVISLSKELEKDAFITEEIKFDEEHNRYELLLRDQKNNGAFCTFNWDLLTSPDFQKLFKLDQALRDLDGPFFLVGDEKNQTKIETKEKLVEYLVDKARKGTVIQRYKGLG
;
A
#
# COMPACT_ATOMS: atom_id res chain seq x y z
N ILE A 1 10.34 15.50 -34.51
CA ILE A 1 9.83 14.11 -34.38
C ILE A 1 9.48 13.54 -35.74
N ILE A 2 8.53 14.12 -36.48
CA ILE A 2 8.08 13.65 -37.82
C ILE A 2 9.26 13.42 -38.78
N SER A 3 10.11 14.44 -38.96
CA SER A 3 11.28 14.34 -39.85
C SER A 3 12.32 13.32 -39.38
N ALA A 4 12.37 13.02 -38.07
CA ALA A 4 13.30 12.04 -37.52
C ALA A 4 12.81 10.60 -37.79
N LEU A 5 11.50 10.36 -37.70
CA LEU A 5 10.90 9.06 -37.99
C LEU A 5 10.87 8.75 -39.49
N GLY A 6 10.73 9.78 -40.33
CA GLY A 6 10.81 9.66 -41.80
C GLY A 6 9.60 9.02 -42.47
N ALA A 7 8.58 8.62 -41.69
CA ALA A 7 7.37 7.97 -42.18
C ALA A 7 6.26 8.93 -42.63
N GLY A 8 6.48 10.26 -42.65
CA GLY A 8 5.42 11.24 -42.96
C GLY A 8 4.39 11.42 -41.82
N ILE A 9 3.30 12.16 -42.05
CA ILE A 9 2.24 12.38 -41.05
C ILE A 9 0.85 12.45 -41.71
N GLY A 10 -0.18 11.92 -41.04
CA GLY A 10 -1.57 12.03 -41.51
C GLY A 10 -1.88 11.05 -42.65
N GLN A 11 -3.16 10.90 -43.00
CA GLN A 11 -3.62 9.80 -43.87
C GLN A 11 -3.02 9.80 -45.28
N GLU A 12 -2.56 10.95 -45.79
CA GLU A 12 -2.09 11.07 -47.18
C GLU A 12 -0.57 10.95 -47.35
N GLU A 13 0.22 11.37 -46.35
CA GLU A 13 1.69 11.34 -46.43
C GLU A 13 2.33 10.23 -45.57
N TYR A 14 1.55 9.60 -44.70
CA TYR A 14 2.04 8.58 -43.78
C TYR A 14 2.27 7.23 -44.46
N ASP A 15 3.48 6.71 -44.35
CA ASP A 15 3.92 5.43 -44.90
C ASP A 15 4.87 4.74 -43.94
N LEU A 16 4.38 3.70 -43.26
CA LEU A 16 5.15 2.92 -42.28
C LEU A 16 6.38 2.25 -42.91
N SER A 17 6.37 1.91 -44.20
CA SER A 17 7.50 1.25 -44.87
C SER A 17 8.75 2.15 -44.94
N LYS A 18 8.57 3.46 -44.83
CA LYS A 18 9.65 4.47 -44.81
C LYS A 18 10.16 4.80 -43.42
N LEU A 19 9.66 4.10 -42.39
CA LEU A 19 10.10 4.29 -41.02
C LEU A 19 11.60 4.02 -40.89
N ARG A 20 12.35 5.03 -40.44
CA ARG A 20 13.81 4.94 -40.31
C ARG A 20 14.26 4.07 -39.13
N TYR A 21 13.42 3.95 -38.10
CA TYR A 21 13.73 3.25 -36.86
C TYR A 21 12.63 2.27 -36.52
N ASP A 22 12.96 0.99 -36.48
CA ASP A 22 12.04 -0.09 -36.11
C ASP A 22 11.52 0.03 -34.67
N LYS A 23 12.26 0.71 -33.78
CA LYS A 23 11.86 0.92 -32.39
C LYS A 23 11.92 2.39 -32.02
N VAL A 24 10.78 2.93 -31.61
CA VAL A 24 10.62 4.28 -31.09
C VAL A 24 10.38 4.18 -29.60
N ILE A 25 11.31 4.67 -28.78
CA ILE A 25 11.22 4.58 -27.32
C ILE A 25 10.92 5.96 -26.75
N ILE A 26 9.78 6.09 -26.07
CA ILE A 26 9.43 7.28 -25.29
C ILE A 26 10.07 7.13 -23.90
N MET A 27 11.04 7.97 -23.59
CA MET A 27 11.67 8.06 -22.27
C MET A 27 11.40 9.45 -21.70
N THR A 28 10.68 9.48 -20.58
CA THR A 28 10.29 10.70 -19.85
C THR A 28 10.49 10.47 -18.36
N ASP A 29 10.58 11.56 -17.60
CA ASP A 29 10.65 11.48 -16.13
C ASP A 29 9.39 10.82 -15.54
N ALA A 30 9.54 10.29 -14.32
CA ALA A 30 8.50 9.60 -13.58
C ALA A 30 7.56 10.55 -12.81
N ASP A 31 7.71 11.86 -13.02
CA ASP A 31 6.92 12.90 -12.38
C ASP A 31 5.67 13.27 -13.20
N VAL A 32 4.92 14.26 -12.70
CA VAL A 32 3.68 14.74 -13.32
C VAL A 32 3.95 15.32 -14.72
N ASP A 33 5.04 16.08 -14.88
CA ASP A 33 5.38 16.72 -16.16
C ASP A 33 5.81 15.69 -17.22
N GLY A 34 6.61 14.69 -16.83
CA GLY A 34 6.94 13.55 -17.66
C GLY A 34 5.70 12.76 -18.07
N SER A 35 4.72 12.60 -17.17
CA SER A 35 3.44 11.96 -17.49
C SER A 35 2.61 12.75 -18.51
N HIS A 36 2.61 14.08 -18.43
CA HIS A 36 1.93 14.95 -19.39
C HIS A 36 2.58 14.86 -20.77
N ILE A 37 3.91 14.98 -20.86
CA ILE A 37 4.65 14.88 -22.13
C ILE A 37 4.45 13.50 -22.77
N ARG A 38 4.53 12.43 -21.98
CA ARG A 38 4.28 11.06 -22.45
C ARG A 38 2.88 10.93 -23.05
N THR A 39 1.86 11.47 -22.38
CA THR A 39 0.47 11.42 -22.85
C THR A 39 0.27 12.21 -24.14
N LEU A 40 0.90 13.38 -24.27
CA LEU A 40 0.89 14.17 -25.50
C LEU A 40 1.52 13.41 -26.67
N LEU A 41 2.68 12.78 -26.46
CA LEU A 41 3.35 11.97 -27.48
C LEU A 41 2.54 10.74 -27.87
N LEU A 42 1.98 10.02 -26.89
CA LEU A 42 1.11 8.87 -27.15
C LEU A 42 -0.13 9.27 -27.95
N THR A 43 -0.76 10.40 -27.60
CA THR A 43 -1.92 10.92 -28.33
C THR A 43 -1.56 11.35 -29.75
N PHE A 44 -0.39 11.96 -29.92
CA PHE A 44 0.14 12.32 -31.23
C PHE A 44 0.33 11.07 -32.11
N PHE A 45 1.04 10.04 -31.61
CA PHE A 45 1.24 8.80 -32.36
C PHE A 45 -0.08 8.08 -32.66
N TYR A 46 -0.96 8.00 -31.68
CA TYR A 46 -2.27 7.38 -31.85
C TYR A 46 -3.12 8.05 -32.94
N ARG A 47 -3.10 9.40 -33.02
CA ARG A 47 -3.90 10.14 -34.00
C ARG A 47 -3.27 10.26 -35.37
N GLN A 48 -1.94 10.35 -35.44
CA GLN A 48 -1.23 10.75 -36.64
C GLN A 48 -0.44 9.62 -37.31
N MET A 49 -0.12 8.56 -36.56
CA MET A 49 0.68 7.41 -36.99
C MET A 49 0.14 6.12 -36.32
N PRO A 50 -1.15 5.77 -36.47
CA PRO A 50 -1.75 4.62 -35.78
C PRO A 50 -1.04 3.30 -36.10
N ASP A 51 -0.65 3.08 -37.36
CA ASP A 51 -0.01 1.83 -37.79
C ASP A 51 1.32 1.58 -37.07
N LEU A 52 2.05 2.63 -36.67
CA LEU A 52 3.28 2.52 -35.88
C LEU A 52 2.99 1.92 -34.49
N VAL A 53 1.84 2.26 -33.90
CA VAL A 53 1.38 1.72 -32.62
C VAL A 53 0.90 0.29 -32.81
N GLU A 54 0.08 0.03 -33.83
CA GLU A 54 -0.50 -1.29 -34.11
C GLU A 54 0.56 -2.33 -34.49
N ALA A 55 1.56 -1.94 -35.26
CA ALA A 55 2.69 -2.81 -35.63
C ALA A 55 3.70 -3.02 -34.48
N GLY A 56 3.51 -2.38 -33.31
CA GLY A 56 4.34 -2.62 -32.13
C GLY A 56 5.73 -1.97 -32.20
N HIS A 57 5.89 -0.88 -32.93
CA HIS A 57 7.15 -0.13 -33.01
C HIS A 57 7.31 0.91 -31.89
N LEU A 58 6.23 1.26 -31.17
CA LEU A 58 6.25 2.23 -30.07
C LEU A 58 6.43 1.55 -28.69
N TYR A 59 7.43 2.01 -27.94
CA TYR A 59 7.77 1.51 -26.61
C TYR A 59 7.82 2.67 -25.61
N VAL A 60 7.52 2.40 -24.35
CA VAL A 60 7.71 3.35 -23.24
C VAL A 60 8.78 2.81 -22.31
N ALA A 61 9.83 3.60 -22.08
CA ALA A 61 10.88 3.24 -21.14
C ALA A 61 10.35 3.24 -19.69
N LYS A 62 10.77 2.25 -18.91
CA LYS A 62 10.48 2.14 -17.48
C LYS A 62 11.79 2.20 -16.70
N PRO A 63 12.29 3.41 -16.36
CA PRO A 63 13.51 3.53 -15.57
C PRO A 63 13.35 2.86 -14.19
N PRO A 64 14.45 2.46 -13.55
CA PRO A 64 14.39 1.96 -12.18
C PRO A 64 13.95 3.08 -11.22
N LEU A 65 13.10 2.72 -10.26
CA LEU A 65 12.61 3.62 -9.21
C LEU A 65 13.59 3.68 -8.03
N TYR A 66 14.24 2.57 -7.71
CA TYR A 66 15.23 2.48 -6.63
C TYR A 66 16.52 1.82 -7.13
N ARG A 67 17.63 2.26 -6.55
CA ARG A 67 18.92 1.58 -6.57
C ARG A 67 19.33 1.29 -5.14
N MET A 68 19.66 0.04 -4.86
CA MET A 68 20.19 -0.35 -3.57
C MET A 68 21.58 -0.98 -3.78
N LYS A 69 22.56 -0.44 -3.07
CA LYS A 69 23.92 -0.98 -3.01
C LYS A 69 24.13 -1.66 -1.67
N ASP A 70 24.45 -2.95 -1.70
CA ASP A 70 24.76 -3.77 -0.53
C ASP A 70 26.17 -4.36 -0.72
N GLY A 71 27.16 -3.70 -0.10
CA GLY A 71 28.58 -3.99 -0.32
C GLY A 71 28.99 -3.78 -1.79
N THR A 72 29.35 -4.88 -2.46
CA THR A 72 29.72 -4.92 -3.87
C THR A 72 28.54 -5.19 -4.81
N SER A 73 27.41 -5.67 -4.28
CA SER A 73 26.22 -5.95 -5.07
C SER A 73 25.39 -4.68 -5.26
N GLU A 74 24.87 -4.49 -6.47
CA GLU A 74 23.98 -3.38 -6.82
C GLU A 74 22.73 -3.96 -7.47
N VAL A 75 21.56 -3.60 -6.95
CA VAL A 75 20.26 -4.08 -7.40
C VAL A 75 19.37 -2.89 -7.72
N PHE A 76 18.70 -2.96 -8.85
CA PHE A 76 17.76 -1.94 -9.33
C PHE A 76 16.34 -2.47 -9.23
N PHE A 77 15.42 -1.62 -8.77
CA PHE A 77 14.01 -1.98 -8.61
C PHE A 77 13.12 -1.03 -9.41
N HIS A 78 12.21 -1.57 -10.21
CA HIS A 78 11.30 -0.79 -11.05
C HIS A 78 10.03 -0.31 -10.34
N ASN A 79 9.70 -0.91 -9.20
CA ASN A 79 8.54 -0.53 -8.41
C ASN A 79 8.81 -0.73 -6.91
N GLU A 80 7.92 -0.19 -6.09
CA GLU A 80 8.01 -0.23 -4.63
C GLU A 80 7.81 -1.66 -4.09
N ASP A 81 6.94 -2.46 -4.71
CA ASP A 81 6.68 -3.85 -4.31
C ASP A 81 7.92 -4.73 -4.40
N SER A 82 8.67 -4.65 -5.52
CA SER A 82 9.90 -5.43 -5.72
C SER A 82 10.98 -5.04 -4.72
N TYR A 83 11.08 -3.74 -4.42
CA TYR A 83 11.99 -3.22 -3.42
C TYR A 83 11.63 -3.72 -2.02
N ASN A 84 10.36 -3.62 -1.62
CA ASN A 84 9.87 -4.08 -0.32
C ASN A 84 10.03 -5.60 -0.17
N SER A 85 9.70 -6.38 -1.20
CA SER A 85 9.88 -7.84 -1.21
C SER A 85 11.34 -8.23 -1.03
N TYR A 86 12.27 -7.53 -1.71
CA TYR A 86 13.70 -7.76 -1.53
C TYR A 86 14.18 -7.47 -0.11
N LEU A 87 13.72 -6.37 0.51
CA LEU A 87 14.05 -6.07 1.91
C LEU A 87 13.54 -7.17 2.85
N MET A 88 12.32 -7.67 2.63
CA MET A 88 11.74 -8.76 3.41
C MET A 88 12.53 -10.06 3.24
N ASP A 89 12.97 -10.39 2.02
CA ASP A 89 13.83 -11.56 1.77
C ASP A 89 15.15 -11.46 2.52
N LYS A 90 15.81 -10.31 2.44
CA LYS A 90 17.07 -10.07 3.14
C LYS A 90 16.95 -10.27 4.65
N VAL A 91 15.87 -9.76 5.25
CA VAL A 91 15.61 -9.89 6.70
C VAL A 91 15.22 -11.31 7.06
N SER A 92 14.27 -11.89 6.34
CA SER A 92 13.73 -13.21 6.65
C SER A 92 14.74 -14.35 6.48
N ALA A 93 15.78 -14.13 5.68
CA ALA A 93 16.91 -15.06 5.54
C ALA A 93 17.86 -15.07 6.75
N LYS A 94 17.94 -13.97 7.50
CA LYS A 94 18.89 -13.80 8.62
C LYS A 94 18.25 -13.82 9.99
N GLU A 95 17.02 -13.34 10.09
CA GLU A 95 16.36 -13.11 11.37
C GLU A 95 15.32 -14.19 11.66
N THR A 96 15.13 -14.45 12.95
CA THR A 96 14.03 -15.24 13.47
C THR A 96 13.23 -14.40 14.44
N VAL A 97 11.90 -14.55 14.39
CA VAL A 97 10.97 -13.92 15.32
C VAL A 97 10.35 -15.00 16.20
N TRP A 98 10.39 -14.82 17.52
CA TRP A 98 9.63 -15.63 18.46
C TRP A 98 8.48 -14.79 19.02
N VAL A 99 7.26 -15.30 18.89
CA VAL A 99 6.08 -14.71 19.53
C VAL A 99 5.94 -15.33 20.91
N ASP A 100 5.95 -14.47 21.95
CA ASP A 100 5.85 -14.87 23.36
C ASP A 100 6.86 -15.96 23.79
N GLY A 101 8.03 -16.00 23.14
CA GLY A 101 9.06 -17.01 23.41
C GLY A 101 8.74 -18.44 22.97
N GLN A 102 7.54 -18.72 22.45
CA GLN A 102 7.10 -20.07 22.09
C GLN A 102 7.09 -20.30 20.57
N LYS A 103 6.39 -19.43 19.83
CA LYS A 103 6.16 -19.63 18.39
C LYS A 103 7.30 -19.04 17.57
N LYS A 104 8.18 -19.92 17.06
CA LYS A 104 9.30 -19.55 16.17
C LYS A 104 8.82 -19.34 14.73
N ILE A 105 9.15 -18.19 14.15
CA ILE A 105 8.80 -17.78 12.78
C ILE A 105 10.08 -17.34 12.06
N SER A 106 10.42 -18.02 10.95
CA SER A 106 11.63 -17.73 10.16
C SER A 106 11.42 -18.04 8.67
N GLY A 107 12.36 -17.58 7.83
CA GLY A 107 12.36 -17.85 6.39
C GLY A 107 11.08 -17.41 5.69
N LYS A 108 10.53 -18.27 4.81
CA LYS A 108 9.32 -17.96 4.03
C LYS A 108 8.13 -17.54 4.88
N LYS A 109 7.95 -18.12 6.07
CA LYS A 109 6.85 -17.75 6.99
C LYS A 109 7.04 -16.34 7.54
N LEU A 110 8.28 -15.95 7.83
CA LEU A 110 8.61 -14.60 8.27
C LEU A 110 8.44 -13.59 7.13
N HIS A 111 8.82 -13.95 5.89
CA HIS A 111 8.57 -13.12 4.71
C HIS A 111 7.06 -12.83 4.55
N SER A 112 6.22 -13.87 4.53
CA SER A 112 4.77 -13.70 4.39
C SER A 112 4.15 -12.91 5.54
N LEU A 113 4.71 -13.08 6.74
CA LEU A 113 4.28 -12.32 7.92
C LEU A 113 4.60 -10.83 7.77
N LEU A 114 5.84 -10.49 7.40
CA LEU A 114 6.26 -9.11 7.20
C LEU A 114 5.43 -8.41 6.12
N TYR A 115 5.13 -9.11 5.03
CA TYR A 115 4.27 -8.60 3.97
C TYR A 115 2.85 -8.31 4.49
N THR A 116 2.26 -9.25 5.24
CA THR A 116 0.94 -9.08 5.86
C THR A 116 0.91 -7.90 6.85
N LEU A 117 1.96 -7.75 7.66
CA LEU A 117 2.07 -6.65 8.63
C LEU A 117 2.24 -5.29 7.96
N LEU A 118 3.07 -5.20 6.93
CA LEU A 118 3.26 -3.94 6.19
C LEU A 118 1.96 -3.50 5.50
N ASP A 119 1.28 -4.43 4.84
CA ASP A 119 -0.03 -4.16 4.21
C ASP A 119 -1.08 -3.77 5.27
N TYR A 120 -1.05 -4.40 6.46
CA TYR A 120 -1.92 -4.01 7.57
C TYR A 120 -1.70 -2.56 7.98
N PHE A 121 -0.44 -2.16 8.22
CA PHE A 121 -0.11 -0.79 8.60
C PHE A 121 -0.38 0.23 7.50
N ASP A 122 -0.16 -0.13 6.24
CA ASP A 122 -0.49 0.74 5.11
C ASP A 122 -2.00 0.98 5.00
N LYS A 123 -2.83 -0.05 5.21
CA LYS A 123 -4.29 0.09 5.24
C LYS A 123 -4.77 0.86 6.45
N MET A 124 -4.19 0.62 7.61
CA MET A 124 -4.43 1.41 8.82
C MET A 124 -4.12 2.90 8.54
N ASN A 125 -2.92 3.20 8.04
CA ASN A 125 -2.47 4.56 7.73
C ASN A 125 -3.31 5.24 6.63
N SER A 126 -3.81 4.48 5.65
CA SER A 126 -4.70 5.03 4.63
C SER A 126 -6.02 5.50 5.23
N LEU A 127 -6.61 4.70 6.14
CA LEU A 127 -7.85 5.05 6.82
C LEU A 127 -7.62 6.17 7.85
N THR A 128 -6.47 6.22 8.51
CA THR A 128 -6.17 7.34 9.41
C THR A 128 -6.05 8.68 8.72
N ARG A 129 -5.49 8.72 7.50
CA ARG A 129 -5.51 9.92 6.64
C ARG A 129 -6.92 10.35 6.23
N LYS A 130 -7.89 9.43 6.25
CA LYS A 130 -9.32 9.72 5.99
C LYS A 130 -10.08 10.18 7.24
N GLY A 131 -9.39 10.32 8.39
CA GLY A 131 -9.96 10.85 9.63
C GLY A 131 -10.34 9.81 10.68
N TYR A 132 -10.12 8.53 10.43
CA TYR A 132 -10.40 7.46 11.40
C TYR A 132 -9.21 7.26 12.34
N SER A 133 -9.38 7.32 13.66
CA SER A 133 -8.26 7.01 14.56
C SER A 133 -7.90 5.52 14.49
N SER A 134 -6.62 5.16 14.65
CA SER A 134 -6.18 3.76 14.66
C SER A 134 -6.91 2.96 15.74
N ARG A 135 -7.09 3.58 16.92
CA ARG A 135 -7.85 3.05 18.04
C ARG A 135 -9.29 2.69 17.67
N PHE A 136 -9.97 3.55 16.90
CA PHE A 136 -11.32 3.28 16.42
C PHE A 136 -11.33 2.05 15.50
N LEU A 137 -10.40 1.99 14.53
CA LEU A 137 -10.28 0.90 13.57
C LEU A 137 -9.93 -0.43 14.25
N ASP A 138 -9.01 -0.43 15.20
CA ASP A 138 -8.63 -1.60 16.01
C ASP A 138 -9.83 -2.15 16.79
N LEU A 139 -10.66 -1.27 17.38
CA LEU A 139 -11.86 -1.68 18.09
C LEU A 139 -12.88 -2.33 17.15
N LEU A 140 -13.08 -1.76 15.95
CA LEU A 140 -13.96 -2.37 14.95
C LEU A 140 -13.47 -3.76 14.52
N CYS A 141 -12.16 -3.94 14.35
CA CYS A 141 -11.58 -5.24 14.00
C CYS A 141 -11.73 -6.26 15.14
N LYS A 142 -11.41 -5.86 16.38
CA LYS A 142 -11.54 -6.70 17.59
C LYS A 142 -12.98 -7.15 17.86
N LYS A 143 -13.96 -6.30 17.56
CA LYS A 143 -15.39 -6.60 17.73
C LYS A 143 -16.02 -7.31 16.53
N GLU A 144 -15.21 -7.69 15.55
CA GLU A 144 -15.65 -8.40 14.34
C GLU A 144 -16.79 -7.71 13.59
N VAL A 145 -16.75 -6.36 13.56
CA VAL A 145 -17.87 -5.58 13.05
C VAL A 145 -18.02 -5.79 11.54
N ASN A 146 -19.22 -6.20 11.13
CA ASN A 146 -19.53 -6.50 9.74
C ASN A 146 -20.71 -5.66 9.22
N LYS A 147 -20.96 -5.75 7.90
CA LYS A 147 -22.01 -4.99 7.21
C LYS A 147 -23.44 -5.28 7.69
N ASN A 148 -23.68 -6.40 8.38
CA ASN A 148 -24.99 -6.73 8.91
C ASN A 148 -25.26 -6.01 10.24
N GLN A 149 -24.23 -5.61 11.00
CA GLN A 149 -24.40 -4.87 12.25
C GLN A 149 -25.16 -3.56 12.04
N ILE A 150 -24.88 -2.85 10.96
CA ILE A 150 -25.55 -1.58 10.68
C ILE A 150 -27.03 -1.74 10.31
N LYS A 151 -27.54 -2.94 10.06
CA LYS A 151 -28.98 -3.16 9.85
C LYS A 151 -29.76 -3.32 11.16
N ASN A 152 -29.07 -3.57 12.28
CA ASN A 152 -29.69 -3.86 13.56
C ASN A 152 -29.37 -2.75 14.57
N LYS A 153 -30.41 -2.04 15.01
CA LYS A 153 -30.32 -0.95 15.99
C LYS A 153 -29.66 -1.38 17.29
N GLU A 154 -29.98 -2.56 17.80
CA GLU A 154 -29.45 -3.07 19.07
C GLU A 154 -27.95 -3.31 18.99
N LEU A 155 -27.46 -3.80 17.84
CA LEU A 155 -26.04 -4.02 17.59
C LEU A 155 -25.27 -2.70 17.44
N VAL A 156 -25.88 -1.67 16.85
CA VAL A 156 -25.26 -0.33 16.79
C VAL A 156 -25.23 0.34 18.16
N ILE A 157 -26.28 0.19 18.96
CA ILE A 157 -26.32 0.70 20.35
C ILE A 157 -25.28 -0.04 21.22
N SER A 158 -25.13 -1.36 21.06
CA SER A 158 -24.14 -2.10 21.82
C SER A 158 -22.71 -1.70 21.42
N LEU A 159 -22.45 -1.47 20.13
CA LEU A 159 -21.19 -0.94 19.64
C LEU A 159 -20.90 0.46 20.19
N SER A 160 -21.88 1.37 20.20
CA SER A 160 -21.79 2.71 20.81
C SER A 160 -21.30 2.63 22.26
N LYS A 161 -21.96 1.80 23.08
CA LYS A 161 -21.61 1.63 24.50
C LYS A 161 -20.20 1.06 24.71
N GLU A 162 -19.74 0.19 23.81
CA GLU A 162 -18.37 -0.34 23.86
C GLU A 162 -17.35 0.73 23.49
N LEU A 163 -17.63 1.55 22.46
CA LEU A 163 -16.78 2.66 22.06
C LEU A 163 -16.71 3.76 23.14
N GLU A 164 -17.79 3.98 23.88
CA GLU A 164 -17.82 4.91 25.01
C GLU A 164 -16.83 4.56 26.13
N LYS A 165 -16.64 3.25 26.41
CA LYS A 165 -15.63 2.78 27.39
C LYS A 165 -14.21 3.20 27.01
N ASP A 166 -14.00 3.43 25.73
CA ASP A 166 -12.74 3.77 25.13
C ASP A 166 -12.55 5.30 24.99
N ALA A 167 -13.49 6.13 25.46
CA ALA A 167 -13.50 7.60 25.32
C ALA A 167 -13.90 8.12 23.93
N PHE A 168 -14.77 7.39 23.23
CA PHE A 168 -15.62 7.99 22.19
C PHE A 168 -16.90 8.53 22.81
N ILE A 169 -17.45 9.62 22.29
CA ILE A 169 -18.81 10.08 22.62
C ILE A 169 -19.70 9.82 21.42
N THR A 170 -20.86 9.22 21.64
CA THR A 170 -21.90 9.14 20.63
C THR A 170 -22.68 10.44 20.55
N GLU A 171 -22.57 11.10 19.40
CA GLU A 171 -23.24 12.37 19.13
C GLU A 171 -24.62 12.12 18.53
N GLU A 172 -24.70 11.18 17.58
CA GLU A 172 -25.93 10.89 16.86
C GLU A 172 -25.96 9.44 16.38
N ILE A 173 -27.13 8.81 16.47
CA ILE A 173 -27.45 7.56 15.78
C ILE A 173 -28.56 7.86 14.78
N LYS A 174 -28.21 7.88 13.50
CA LYS A 174 -29.14 8.18 12.41
C LYS A 174 -29.59 6.88 11.73
N PHE A 175 -30.86 6.82 11.36
CA PHE A 175 -31.39 5.75 10.52
C PHE A 175 -31.60 6.27 9.10
N ASP A 176 -30.97 5.60 8.13
CA ASP A 176 -31.14 5.81 6.70
C ASP A 176 -32.29 4.92 6.22
N GLU A 177 -33.48 5.51 6.06
CA GLU A 177 -34.70 4.81 5.65
C GLU A 177 -34.62 4.25 4.22
N GLU A 178 -33.91 4.95 3.32
CA GLU A 178 -33.79 4.55 1.90
C GLU A 178 -33.00 3.24 1.76
N HIS A 179 -31.99 3.06 2.61
CA HIS A 179 -31.08 1.91 2.55
C HIS A 179 -31.22 0.93 3.73
N ASN A 180 -32.18 1.19 4.64
CA ASN A 180 -32.49 0.40 5.83
C ASN A 180 -31.23 0.06 6.67
N ARG A 181 -30.51 1.10 7.08
CA ARG A 181 -29.24 0.98 7.82
C ARG A 181 -29.05 2.14 8.79
N TYR A 182 -28.27 1.90 9.84
CA TYR A 182 -27.91 2.86 10.86
C TYR A 182 -26.51 3.43 10.61
N GLU A 183 -26.35 4.71 10.92
CA GLU A 183 -25.09 5.42 10.96
C GLU A 183 -24.87 5.95 12.37
N LEU A 184 -23.62 5.90 12.83
CA LEU A 184 -23.25 6.31 14.17
C LEU A 184 -22.15 7.39 14.05
N LEU A 185 -22.51 8.61 14.45
CA LEU A 185 -21.58 9.74 14.53
C LEU A 185 -20.95 9.77 15.92
N LEU A 186 -19.63 9.78 15.94
CA LEU A 186 -18.81 9.72 17.15
C LEU A 186 -17.87 10.90 17.22
N ARG A 187 -17.56 11.33 18.45
CA ARG A 187 -16.48 12.27 18.75
C ARG A 187 -15.38 11.55 19.53
N ASP A 188 -14.17 11.53 19.00
CA ASP A 188 -13.00 10.92 19.65
C ASP A 188 -12.34 11.91 20.60
N GLN A 189 -12.55 11.73 21.92
CA GLN A 189 -11.98 12.64 22.92
C GLN A 189 -10.44 12.59 22.97
N LYS A 190 -9.84 11.46 22.57
CA LYS A 190 -8.38 11.27 22.59
C LYS A 190 -7.70 11.75 21.31
N ASN A 191 -8.48 12.05 20.27
CA ASN A 191 -7.99 12.57 19.00
C ASN A 191 -8.47 14.02 18.78
N ASN A 192 -8.18 14.91 19.73
CA ASN A 192 -8.55 16.34 19.70
C ASN A 192 -10.05 16.61 19.48
N GLY A 193 -10.93 15.70 19.88
CA GLY A 193 -12.37 15.84 19.65
C GLY A 193 -12.77 15.70 18.18
N ALA A 194 -11.95 15.05 17.36
CA ALA A 194 -12.25 14.80 15.95
C ALA A 194 -13.53 13.94 15.83
N PHE A 195 -14.37 14.31 14.87
CA PHE A 195 -15.55 13.51 14.52
C PHE A 195 -15.15 12.35 13.62
N CYS A 196 -15.73 11.17 13.86
CA CYS A 196 -15.64 10.03 12.98
C CYS A 196 -17.02 9.37 12.85
N THR A 197 -17.28 8.80 11.67
CA THR A 197 -18.58 8.21 11.37
C THR A 197 -18.44 6.72 11.10
N PHE A 198 -19.16 5.91 11.86
CA PHE A 198 -19.37 4.51 11.56
C PHE A 198 -20.57 4.37 10.62
N ASN A 199 -20.31 4.02 9.36
CA ASN A 199 -21.33 3.92 8.32
C ASN A 199 -21.03 2.77 7.34
N TRP A 200 -21.93 2.60 6.36
CA TRP A 200 -21.77 1.60 5.31
C TRP A 200 -20.54 1.83 4.43
N ASP A 201 -20.17 3.08 4.15
CA ASP A 201 -19.05 3.40 3.27
C ASP A 201 -17.72 2.97 3.89
N LEU A 202 -17.53 3.18 5.19
CA LEU A 202 -16.38 2.64 5.92
C LEU A 202 -16.33 1.11 5.80
N LEU A 203 -17.42 0.42 6.14
CA LEU A 203 -17.50 -1.04 6.16
C LEU A 203 -17.36 -1.68 4.77
N THR A 204 -17.77 -0.96 3.73
CA THR A 204 -17.64 -1.41 2.34
C THR A 204 -16.36 -0.96 1.67
N SER A 205 -15.63 -0.01 2.24
CA SER A 205 -14.38 0.47 1.66
C SER A 205 -13.40 -0.68 1.42
N PRO A 206 -12.72 -0.73 0.25
CA PRO A 206 -11.73 -1.75 -0.03
C PRO A 206 -10.63 -1.80 1.04
N ASP A 207 -10.23 -0.65 1.57
CA ASP A 207 -9.19 -0.56 2.59
C ASP A 207 -9.62 -1.20 3.91
N PHE A 208 -10.83 -0.90 4.41
CA PHE A 208 -11.32 -1.50 5.66
C PHE A 208 -11.57 -3.00 5.51
N GLN A 209 -12.17 -3.44 4.40
CA GLN A 209 -12.38 -4.88 4.17
C GLN A 209 -11.07 -5.66 4.14
N LYS A 210 -10.02 -5.06 3.54
CA LYS A 210 -8.68 -5.66 3.54
C LYS A 210 -8.07 -5.63 4.93
N LEU A 211 -8.13 -4.49 5.63
CA LEU A 211 -7.66 -4.33 7.00
C LEU A 211 -8.27 -5.39 7.93
N PHE A 212 -9.58 -5.58 7.86
CA PHE A 212 -10.31 -6.56 8.67
C PHE A 212 -9.81 -8.01 8.44
N LYS A 213 -9.60 -8.39 7.17
CA LYS A 213 -9.05 -9.71 6.83
C LYS A 213 -7.61 -9.88 7.31
N LEU A 214 -6.79 -8.83 7.19
CA LEU A 214 -5.41 -8.83 7.66
C LEU A 214 -5.35 -8.93 9.18
N ASP A 215 -6.20 -8.19 9.91
CA ASP A 215 -6.33 -8.30 11.37
C ASP A 215 -6.60 -9.75 11.78
N GLN A 216 -7.62 -10.39 11.19
CA GLN A 216 -7.95 -11.79 11.47
C GLN A 216 -6.77 -12.73 11.26
N ALA A 217 -6.01 -12.56 10.17
CA ALA A 217 -4.82 -13.36 9.89
C ALA A 217 -3.66 -13.11 10.87
N LEU A 218 -3.65 -11.95 11.54
CA LEU A 218 -2.60 -11.52 12.47
C LEU A 218 -2.95 -11.73 13.96
N ARG A 219 -4.15 -12.23 14.29
CA ARG A 219 -4.57 -12.50 15.68
C ARG A 219 -3.74 -13.58 16.36
N ASP A 220 -3.31 -14.58 15.60
CA ASP A 220 -2.44 -15.67 16.08
C ASP A 220 -1.01 -15.20 16.45
N LEU A 221 -0.77 -13.90 16.41
CA LEU A 221 0.49 -13.23 16.73
C LEU A 221 0.33 -12.21 17.86
N ASP A 222 -0.84 -12.11 18.49
CA ASP A 222 -1.07 -11.28 19.66
C ASP A 222 -0.39 -11.91 20.88
N GLY A 223 0.92 -11.75 20.94
CA GLY A 223 1.73 -12.01 22.14
C GLY A 223 2.08 -10.70 22.85
N PRO A 224 2.43 -10.75 24.15
CA PRO A 224 2.83 -9.55 24.91
C PRO A 224 4.13 -8.92 24.39
N PHE A 225 4.95 -9.70 23.68
CA PHE A 225 6.17 -9.23 23.04
C PHE A 225 6.64 -10.22 21.94
N PHE A 226 7.55 -9.72 21.13
CA PHE A 226 8.32 -10.43 20.13
C PHE A 226 9.79 -10.44 20.56
N LEU A 227 10.47 -11.56 20.36
CA LEU A 227 11.93 -11.62 20.43
C LEU A 227 12.47 -11.73 19.02
N VAL A 228 13.47 -10.93 18.68
CA VAL A 228 14.08 -10.90 17.35
C VAL A 228 15.58 -11.08 17.46
N GLY A 229 16.13 -12.01 16.67
CA GLY A 229 17.57 -12.23 16.56
C GLY A 229 17.94 -13.71 16.47
N ASP A 230 19.13 -14.03 16.96
CA ASP A 230 19.62 -15.40 17.07
C ASP A 230 19.38 -15.94 18.48
N GLU A 231 19.51 -17.25 18.68
CA GLU A 231 19.34 -17.91 19.99
C GLU A 231 20.26 -17.35 21.10
N LYS A 232 21.33 -16.64 20.72
CA LYS A 232 22.28 -16.02 21.67
C LYS A 232 22.06 -14.51 21.88
N ASN A 233 21.46 -13.80 20.93
CA ASN A 233 21.31 -12.35 20.94
C ASN A 233 19.89 -11.98 20.50
N GLN A 234 18.98 -11.85 21.47
CA GLN A 234 17.58 -11.54 21.24
C GLN A 234 17.26 -10.11 21.69
N THR A 235 16.52 -9.38 20.86
CA THR A 235 15.97 -8.07 21.20
C THR A 235 14.48 -8.20 21.48
N LYS A 236 14.01 -7.68 22.63
CA LYS A 236 12.60 -7.67 22.99
C LYS A 236 11.89 -6.47 22.36
N ILE A 237 10.75 -6.73 21.75
CA ILE A 237 9.89 -5.75 21.07
C ILE A 237 8.46 -5.95 21.53
N GLU A 238 7.75 -4.89 21.88
CA GLU A 238 6.43 -5.01 22.54
C GLU A 238 5.24 -4.93 21.58
N THR A 239 5.40 -4.33 20.41
CA THR A 239 4.28 -4.09 19.49
C THR A 239 4.60 -4.51 18.06
N LYS A 240 3.54 -4.78 17.29
CA LYS A 240 3.65 -5.17 15.87
C LYS A 240 4.26 -4.05 15.03
N GLU A 241 3.96 -2.78 15.35
CA GLU A 241 4.51 -1.58 14.70
C GLU A 241 6.03 -1.54 14.89
N LYS A 242 6.48 -1.61 16.14
CA LYS A 242 7.92 -1.59 16.48
C LYS A 242 8.65 -2.79 15.89
N LEU A 243 7.97 -3.94 15.75
CA LEU A 243 8.55 -5.13 15.12
C LEU A 243 8.86 -4.88 13.65
N VAL A 244 7.90 -4.31 12.92
CA VAL A 244 8.09 -3.97 11.51
C VAL A 244 9.18 -2.92 11.36
N GLU A 245 9.13 -1.83 12.13
CA GLU A 245 10.15 -0.78 12.12
C GLU A 245 11.55 -1.34 12.36
N TYR A 246 11.72 -2.15 13.42
CA TYR A 246 12.99 -2.76 13.77
C TYR A 246 13.54 -3.68 12.67
N LEU A 247 12.68 -4.52 12.08
CA LEU A 247 13.07 -5.46 11.03
C LEU A 247 13.42 -4.73 9.72
N VAL A 248 12.64 -3.70 9.34
CA VAL A 248 12.93 -2.87 8.17
C VAL A 248 14.23 -2.09 8.35
N ASP A 249 14.48 -1.53 9.54
CA ASP A 249 15.74 -0.84 9.83
C ASP A 249 16.94 -1.80 9.78
N LYS A 250 16.80 -3.01 10.30
CA LYS A 250 17.80 -4.07 10.13
C LYS A 250 18.04 -4.42 8.65
N ALA A 251 17.00 -4.46 7.83
CA ALA A 251 17.12 -4.69 6.38
C ALA A 251 18.02 -3.64 5.71
N ARG A 252 17.80 -2.38 6.11
CA ARG A 252 18.47 -1.20 5.54
C ARG A 252 19.89 -1.00 6.06
N LYS A 253 20.22 -1.51 7.25
CA LYS A 253 21.58 -1.42 7.80
C LYS A 253 22.60 -2.01 6.82
N GLY A 254 23.66 -1.24 6.57
CA GLY A 254 24.72 -1.60 5.62
C GLY A 254 24.37 -1.43 4.15
N THR A 255 23.18 -0.92 3.81
CA THR A 255 22.77 -0.63 2.43
C THR A 255 22.73 0.87 2.16
N VAL A 256 23.13 1.27 0.96
CA VAL A 256 22.91 2.62 0.44
C VAL A 256 21.73 2.57 -0.52
N ILE A 257 20.67 3.31 -0.20
CA ILE A 257 19.44 3.36 -1.01
C ILE A 257 19.34 4.72 -1.67
N GLN A 258 19.16 4.72 -2.99
CA GLN A 258 18.88 5.91 -3.78
C GLN A 258 17.53 5.73 -4.49
N ARG A 259 16.63 6.69 -4.31
CA ARG A 259 15.38 6.78 -5.06
C ARG A 259 15.55 7.73 -6.24
N TYR A 260 15.28 7.26 -7.44
CA TYR A 260 15.29 8.11 -8.62
C TYR A 260 13.98 8.90 -8.71
N LYS A 261 14.10 10.20 -8.97
CA LYS A 261 12.96 11.12 -9.16
C LYS A 261 12.87 11.66 -10.59
N GLY A 262 13.96 11.60 -11.33
CA GLY A 262 14.07 11.96 -12.73
C GLY A 262 15.23 11.18 -13.36
N LEU A 263 15.40 11.37 -14.67
CA LEU A 263 16.41 10.73 -15.50
C LEU A 263 17.79 11.41 -15.38
N GLY A 264 17.83 12.66 -14.89
CA GLY A 264 19.03 13.46 -14.69
C GLY A 264 19.77 13.22 -13.38
#